data_AF-A0A2D5S768-F1
#
_entry.id   AF-A0A2D5S768-F1
#
_cell.length_a   1.000
_cell.length_b   1.000
_cell.length_c   1.000
_cell.angle_alpha   90.00
_cell.angle_beta   90.00
_cell.angle_gamma   90.00
#
_symmetry.space_group_name_H-M   'P 1'
#
loop_
_entity.id
_entity.type
_entity.pdbx_description
1 polymer ?
#
loop_
_entity_poly.entity_id
_entity_poly.type
_entity_poly.pdbx_seq_one_letter_code
_entity_poly.pdbx_strand_id
1 'polypeptide(L)'
;MVSDDGTVAICCRVRSQRPLPKFSGWRHQVAGAKSTRRSNRRPTSSCLRSRLIGGGSIHRQCLQAITDADVSWLADELGVTSHALRDLEVGHYEPTSSFSFPMRSADTDQVVGIRTRDPNSGQKRCVTGSMTSLFIPRSLFSCSPMELLVVEGESDLAALLSVGLPGVGRPSCRGCEQDLIRLTRRLRIRHVCLIADSDDPGLKGAAAARKQLGGYVHIRIITPGQQGRDIRQIVAAGADQEQLLGELISVR
;
A
#
# COMPACT_ATOMS: atom_id res chain seq x y z
N MET A 1 -2.76 -5.76 -30.14
CA MET A 1 -3.85 -5.56 -29.16
C MET A 1 -4.95 -4.75 -29.84
N VAL A 2 -6.22 -5.12 -29.73
CA VAL A 2 -7.35 -4.36 -30.30
C VAL A 2 -8.19 -3.81 -29.15
N SER A 3 -8.74 -2.60 -29.28
CA SER A 3 -9.65 -2.03 -28.28
C SER A 3 -10.93 -2.86 -28.18
N ASP A 4 -11.58 -2.83 -27.01
CA ASP A 4 -12.81 -3.59 -26.75
C ASP A 4 -13.96 -3.23 -27.72
N ASP A 5 -13.96 -2.01 -28.27
CA ASP A 5 -14.93 -1.56 -29.27
C ASP A 5 -14.55 -1.93 -30.72
N GLY A 6 -13.44 -2.64 -30.92
CA GLY A 6 -12.95 -3.08 -32.24
C GLY A 6 -12.49 -1.95 -33.16
N THR A 7 -12.51 -0.68 -32.72
CA THR A 7 -12.28 0.46 -33.61
C THR A 7 -10.80 0.81 -33.78
N VAL A 8 -9.96 0.39 -32.83
CA VAL A 8 -8.53 0.73 -32.77
C VAL A 8 -7.71 -0.52 -32.52
N ALA A 9 -6.59 -0.65 -33.22
CA ALA A 9 -5.58 -1.66 -32.94
C ALA A 9 -4.22 -1.01 -32.61
N ILE A 10 -3.49 -1.58 -31.66
CA ILE A 10 -2.08 -1.29 -31.37
C ILE A 10 -1.26 -2.46 -31.94
N CYS A 11 -0.38 -2.14 -32.89
CA CYS A 11 0.51 -3.12 -33.53
C CYS A 11 1.96 -2.67 -33.39
N CYS A 12 2.83 -3.59 -32.98
CA CYS A 12 4.26 -3.35 -32.85
C CYS A 12 5.04 -3.73 -34.12
N ARG A 13 4.37 -4.28 -35.14
CA ARG A 13 5.01 -4.79 -36.38
C ARG A 13 4.77 -3.89 -37.59
N VAL A 14 3.65 -3.19 -37.64
CA VAL A 14 3.26 -2.35 -38.76
C VAL A 14 3.31 -0.89 -38.33
N ARG A 15 4.12 -0.08 -39.02
CA ARG A 15 4.29 1.34 -38.68
C ARG A 15 3.06 2.14 -39.08
N SER A 16 2.64 3.08 -38.23
CA SER A 16 1.62 4.09 -38.56
C SER A 16 2.13 5.50 -38.22
N GLN A 17 1.43 6.52 -38.69
CA GLN A 17 1.74 7.92 -38.35
C GLN A 17 1.41 8.28 -36.88
N ARG A 18 0.87 7.34 -36.09
CA ARG A 18 0.43 7.54 -34.70
C ARG A 18 1.20 6.63 -33.73
N PRO A 19 2.46 6.95 -33.38
CA PRO A 19 3.24 6.18 -32.42
C PRO A 19 2.67 6.30 -31.00
N LEU A 20 2.80 5.24 -30.19
CA LEU A 20 2.40 5.20 -28.78
C LEU A 20 3.64 4.96 -27.89
N PRO A 21 4.28 6.02 -27.36
CA PRO A 21 5.54 5.91 -26.61
C PRO A 21 5.44 5.03 -25.36
N LYS A 22 4.26 4.95 -24.73
CA LYS A 22 4.04 4.17 -23.51
C LYS A 22 3.89 2.66 -23.72
N PHE A 23 3.59 2.20 -24.94
CA PHE A 23 3.19 0.81 -25.21
C PHE A 23 4.00 0.15 -26.34
N SER A 24 5.14 0.73 -26.72
CA SER A 24 6.04 0.24 -27.79
C SER A 24 5.30 -0.25 -29.04
N GLY A 25 4.63 0.65 -29.78
CA GLY A 25 3.96 0.32 -31.03
C GLY A 25 3.25 1.50 -31.70
N TRP A 26 2.45 1.19 -32.72
CA TRP A 26 1.69 2.17 -33.50
C TRP A 26 0.19 1.92 -33.40
N ARG A 27 -0.59 3.01 -33.37
CA ARG A 27 -2.05 2.98 -33.36
C ARG A 27 -2.60 2.93 -34.78
N HIS A 28 -3.47 1.98 -35.06
CA HIS A 28 -4.20 1.80 -36.31
C HIS A 28 -5.69 1.99 -36.05
N GLN A 29 -6.39 2.57 -37.02
CA GLN A 29 -7.84 2.59 -37.04
C GLN A 29 -8.31 1.46 -37.95
N VAL A 30 -9.21 0.60 -37.48
CA VAL A 30 -9.68 -0.55 -38.26
C VAL A 30 -10.67 -0.03 -39.31
N ALA A 31 -10.41 -0.32 -40.59
CA ALA A 31 -11.22 0.17 -41.70
C ALA A 31 -12.68 -0.32 -41.56
N GLY A 32 -13.65 0.59 -41.74
CA GLY A 32 -15.09 0.31 -41.58
C GLY A 32 -15.65 0.63 -40.18
N ALA A 33 -14.80 0.86 -39.17
CA ALA A 33 -15.25 1.22 -37.83
C ALA A 33 -15.67 2.71 -37.74
N LYS A 34 -16.97 2.96 -37.54
CA LYS A 34 -17.50 4.31 -37.28
C LYS A 34 -17.13 4.73 -35.85
N SER A 35 -16.23 5.71 -35.72
CA SER A 35 -15.91 6.34 -34.44
C SER A 35 -17.16 7.02 -33.89
N THR A 36 -17.75 6.46 -32.84
CA THR A 36 -18.69 7.21 -32.01
C THR A 36 -17.85 8.16 -31.15
N ARG A 37 -17.83 9.45 -31.50
CA ARG A 37 -17.29 10.48 -30.60
C ARG A 37 -18.17 10.53 -29.35
N ARG A 38 -17.90 9.68 -28.36
CA ARG A 38 -18.38 9.93 -27.00
C ARG A 38 -17.69 11.19 -26.52
N SER A 39 -18.47 12.25 -26.36
CA SER A 39 -18.07 13.43 -25.61
C SER A 39 -17.54 12.97 -24.26
N ASN A 40 -16.24 13.08 -24.06
CA ASN A 40 -15.62 12.96 -22.74
C ASN A 40 -16.00 14.19 -21.93
N ARG A 41 -17.26 14.30 -21.50
CA ARG A 41 -17.56 15.03 -20.28
C ARG A 41 -16.78 14.29 -19.19
N ARG A 42 -15.70 14.89 -18.70
CA ARG A 42 -14.99 14.39 -17.52
C ARG A 42 -16.04 14.15 -16.44
N PRO A 43 -16.25 12.91 -15.98
CA PRO A 43 -17.06 12.70 -14.80
C PRO A 43 -16.41 13.52 -13.70
N THR A 44 -17.16 14.41 -13.06
CA THR A 44 -16.76 14.95 -11.77
C THR A 44 -16.46 13.75 -10.87
N SER A 45 -15.33 13.81 -10.18
CA SER A 45 -14.72 12.72 -9.40
C SER A 45 -15.60 12.13 -8.30
N SER A 46 -16.80 12.69 -8.07
CA SER A 46 -17.79 12.19 -7.12
C SER A 46 -18.57 10.97 -7.63
N CYS A 47 -18.76 10.80 -8.93
CA CYS A 47 -19.66 9.75 -9.47
C CYS A 47 -19.00 8.38 -9.77
N LEU A 48 -17.67 8.26 -9.70
CA LEU A 48 -16.97 6.97 -9.93
C LEU A 48 -16.90 6.07 -8.69
N ARG A 49 -17.47 6.49 -7.55
CA ARG A 49 -17.42 5.72 -6.29
C ARG A 49 -18.38 4.53 -6.23
N SER A 50 -19.33 4.39 -7.18
CA SER A 50 -20.48 3.48 -7.01
C SER A 50 -20.37 2.11 -7.70
N ARG A 51 -19.17 1.67 -8.12
CA ARG A 51 -18.92 0.26 -8.54
C ARG A 51 -17.66 -0.35 -7.93
N LEU A 52 -17.20 0.20 -6.82
CA LEU A 52 -16.21 -0.46 -5.99
C LEU A 52 -16.94 -1.53 -5.20
N ILE A 53 -16.44 -2.77 -5.21
CA ILE A 53 -16.85 -3.72 -4.18
C ILE A 53 -16.47 -3.05 -2.86
N GLY A 54 -17.45 -2.80 -2.00
CA GLY A 54 -17.20 -2.05 -0.76
C GLY A 54 -16.14 -2.78 0.05
N GLY A 55 -14.90 -2.24 0.09
CA GLY A 55 -13.79 -2.89 0.80
C GLY A 55 -14.19 -3.25 2.24
N GLY A 56 -15.03 -2.42 2.87
CA GLY A 56 -15.62 -2.69 4.18
C GLY A 56 -16.49 -3.95 4.29
N SER A 57 -17.25 -4.35 3.25
CA SER A 57 -18.06 -5.58 3.32
C SER A 57 -17.20 -6.83 3.24
N ILE A 58 -16.23 -6.87 2.31
CA ILE A 58 -15.29 -7.99 2.22
C ILE A 58 -14.45 -8.06 3.49
N HIS A 59 -13.97 -6.91 3.99
CA HIS A 59 -13.18 -6.85 5.22
C HIS A 59 -13.92 -7.45 6.41
N ARG A 60 -15.20 -7.10 6.60
CA ARG A 60 -16.02 -7.69 7.67
C ARG A 60 -16.15 -9.20 7.55
N GLN A 61 -16.32 -9.72 6.32
CA GLN A 61 -16.36 -11.17 6.09
C GLN A 61 -15.03 -11.81 6.47
N CYS A 62 -13.91 -11.21 6.07
CA CYS A 62 -12.59 -11.72 6.40
C CYS A 62 -12.30 -11.71 7.90
N LEU A 63 -12.71 -10.65 8.60
CA LEU A 63 -12.59 -10.57 10.06
C LEU A 63 -13.47 -11.59 10.79
N GLN A 64 -14.62 -11.94 10.25
CA GLN A 64 -15.48 -12.98 10.82
C GLN A 64 -14.94 -14.39 10.56
N ALA A 65 -14.22 -14.57 9.46
CA ALA A 65 -13.69 -15.87 9.05
C ALA A 65 -12.33 -16.23 9.67
N ILE A 66 -11.59 -15.26 10.23
CA ILE A 66 -10.28 -15.54 10.83
C ILE A 66 -10.42 -16.10 12.25
N THR A 67 -9.59 -17.09 12.59
CA THR A 67 -9.51 -17.67 13.92
C THR A 67 -8.27 -17.20 14.68
N ASP A 68 -8.25 -17.36 16.01
CA ASP A 68 -7.06 -17.10 16.82
C ASP A 68 -5.87 -18.00 16.45
N ALA A 69 -6.14 -19.22 15.99
CA ALA A 69 -5.11 -20.13 15.50
C ALA A 69 -4.47 -19.59 14.21
N ASP A 70 -5.26 -19.05 13.29
CA ASP A 70 -4.75 -18.44 12.05
C ASP A 70 -3.87 -17.22 12.36
N VAL A 71 -4.30 -16.38 13.31
CA VAL A 71 -3.51 -15.20 13.74
C VAL A 71 -2.20 -15.65 14.40
N SER A 72 -2.25 -16.63 15.30
CA SER A 72 -1.04 -17.15 15.96
C SER A 72 -0.06 -17.73 14.95
N TRP A 73 -0.56 -18.54 14.01
CA TRP A 73 0.27 -19.12 12.96
C TRP A 73 0.94 -18.05 12.10
N LEU A 74 0.17 -17.03 11.68
CA LEU A 74 0.73 -15.94 10.87
C LEU A 74 1.73 -15.08 11.66
N ALA A 75 1.49 -14.89 12.95
CA ALA A 75 2.39 -14.17 13.84
C ALA A 75 3.76 -14.86 13.89
N ASP A 76 3.75 -16.18 14.11
CA ASP A 76 4.96 -17.01 14.13
C ASP A 76 5.67 -16.99 12.77
N GLU A 77 4.93 -17.17 11.68
CA GLU A 77 5.48 -17.18 10.31
C GLU A 77 6.13 -15.83 9.92
N LEU A 78 5.58 -14.71 10.39
CA LEU A 78 6.11 -13.38 10.09
C LEU A 78 7.16 -12.90 11.09
N GLY A 79 7.32 -13.58 12.24
CA GLY A 79 8.18 -13.12 13.34
C GLY A 79 7.64 -11.84 14.01
N VAL A 80 6.32 -11.75 14.19
CA VAL A 80 5.62 -10.59 14.76
C VAL A 80 4.65 -11.03 15.86
N THR A 81 4.07 -10.09 16.59
CA THR A 81 3.09 -10.40 17.64
C THR A 81 1.67 -10.54 17.07
N SER A 82 0.87 -11.43 17.66
CA SER A 82 -0.58 -11.53 17.36
C SER A 82 -1.32 -10.22 17.63
N HIS A 83 -0.85 -9.42 18.61
CA HIS A 83 -1.41 -8.11 18.89
C HIS A 83 -1.28 -7.15 17.70
N ALA A 84 -0.09 -7.08 17.08
CA ALA A 84 0.14 -6.26 15.90
C ALA A 84 -0.77 -6.67 14.72
N LEU A 85 -0.96 -7.97 14.50
CA LEU A 85 -1.85 -8.45 13.44
C LEU A 85 -3.32 -8.13 13.71
N ARG A 86 -3.77 -8.22 14.96
CA ARG A 86 -5.11 -7.81 15.37
C ARG A 86 -5.32 -6.30 15.24
N ASP A 87 -4.31 -5.49 15.56
CA ASP A 87 -4.35 -4.03 15.41
C ASP A 87 -4.42 -3.60 13.94
N LEU A 88 -3.85 -4.41 13.04
CA LEU A 88 -4.02 -4.27 11.59
C LEU A 88 -5.35 -4.80 11.06
N GLU A 89 -6.17 -5.42 11.91
CA GLU A 89 -7.40 -6.12 11.55
C GLU A 89 -7.15 -7.14 10.44
N VAL A 90 -6.13 -7.99 10.59
CA VAL A 90 -5.91 -9.12 9.67
C VAL A 90 -7.13 -10.04 9.69
N GLY A 91 -7.52 -10.51 8.51
CA GLY A 91 -8.65 -11.42 8.31
C GLY A 91 -8.29 -12.62 7.42
N HIS A 92 -9.25 -13.52 7.21
CA HIS A 92 -9.12 -14.66 6.32
C HIS A 92 -9.96 -14.47 5.07
N TYR A 93 -9.32 -14.41 3.91
CA TYR A 93 -9.97 -14.28 2.61
C TYR A 93 -10.23 -15.67 2.02
N GLU A 94 -11.42 -16.19 2.29
CA GLU A 94 -11.86 -17.54 1.89
C GLU A 94 -11.66 -17.88 0.39
N PRO A 95 -11.95 -16.99 -0.59
CA PRO A 95 -11.90 -17.36 -2.01
C PRO A 95 -10.55 -17.88 -2.49
N THR A 96 -9.46 -17.49 -1.82
CA THR A 96 -8.11 -17.99 -2.12
C THR A 96 -7.39 -18.51 -0.88
N SER A 97 -8.12 -18.79 0.21
CA SER A 97 -7.57 -19.20 1.51
C SER A 97 -6.33 -18.39 1.92
N SER A 98 -6.42 -17.07 1.79
CA SER A 98 -5.29 -16.15 1.99
C SER A 98 -5.52 -15.25 3.18
N PHE A 99 -4.47 -14.75 3.81
CA PHE A 99 -4.60 -13.71 4.83
C PHE A 99 -4.94 -12.37 4.17
N SER A 100 -5.84 -11.60 4.75
CA SER A 100 -6.27 -10.29 4.25
C SER A 100 -5.76 -9.16 5.14
N PHE A 101 -5.25 -8.11 4.53
CA PHE A 101 -4.80 -6.89 5.17
C PHE A 101 -5.59 -5.70 4.61
N PRO A 102 -6.41 -5.01 5.42
CA PRO A 102 -7.22 -3.90 4.95
C PRO A 102 -6.36 -2.67 4.67
N MET A 103 -6.63 -2.02 3.54
CA MET A 103 -6.14 -0.69 3.22
C MET A 103 -7.25 0.34 3.44
N ARG A 104 -6.93 1.44 4.13
CA ARG A 104 -7.91 2.41 4.61
C ARG A 104 -7.76 3.76 3.95
N SER A 105 -8.88 4.43 3.74
CA SER A 105 -8.92 5.82 3.31
C SER A 105 -8.32 6.72 4.40
N ALA A 106 -7.32 7.50 4.04
CA ALA A 106 -6.74 8.52 4.92
C ALA A 106 -7.78 9.52 5.43
N ASP A 107 -8.81 9.81 4.63
CA ASP A 107 -9.84 10.81 4.94
C ASP A 107 -10.92 10.28 5.89
N THR A 108 -11.34 9.02 5.71
CA THR A 108 -12.59 8.51 6.33
C THR A 108 -12.39 7.28 7.22
N ASP A 109 -11.18 6.72 7.31
CA ASP A 109 -10.88 5.45 8.03
C ASP A 109 -11.64 4.22 7.45
N GLN A 110 -12.43 4.42 6.40
CA GLN A 110 -13.13 3.35 5.71
C GLN A 110 -12.13 2.43 5.01
N VAL A 111 -12.37 1.13 5.09
CA VAL A 111 -11.62 0.15 4.29
C VAL A 111 -12.02 0.31 2.82
N VAL A 112 -11.05 0.70 2.00
CA VAL A 112 -11.22 0.92 0.56
C VAL A 112 -10.52 -0.15 -0.27
N GLY A 113 -9.61 -0.89 0.34
CA GLY A 113 -8.73 -1.85 -0.30
C GLY A 113 -8.51 -3.09 0.52
N ILE A 114 -8.22 -4.20 -0.13
CA ILE A 114 -7.77 -5.42 0.55
C ILE A 114 -6.56 -5.97 -0.18
N ARG A 115 -5.45 -6.06 0.55
CA ARG A 115 -4.27 -6.82 0.15
C ARG A 115 -4.43 -8.23 0.69
N THR A 116 -4.13 -9.24 -0.11
CA THR A 116 -4.08 -10.63 0.34
C THR A 116 -2.65 -11.14 0.33
N ARG A 117 -2.33 -12.05 1.23
CA ARG A 117 -1.07 -12.79 1.32
C ARG A 117 -1.38 -14.28 1.33
N ASP A 118 -0.84 -14.97 0.34
CA ASP A 118 -0.93 -16.43 0.25
C ASP A 118 -0.10 -17.08 1.37
N PRO A 119 -0.67 -18.02 2.16
CA PRO A 119 0.02 -18.62 3.31
C PRO A 119 1.21 -19.49 2.89
N ASN A 120 1.16 -20.11 1.70
CA ASN A 120 2.17 -21.07 1.27
C ASN A 120 3.36 -20.42 0.56
N SER A 121 3.09 -19.44 -0.30
CA SER A 121 4.08 -18.79 -1.16
C SER A 121 4.48 -17.40 -0.67
N GLY A 122 3.73 -16.82 0.28
CA GLY A 122 3.89 -15.44 0.72
C GLY A 122 3.54 -14.41 -0.37
N GLN A 123 3.01 -14.84 -1.53
CA GLN A 123 2.67 -13.94 -2.62
C GLN A 123 1.58 -12.95 -2.20
N LYS A 124 1.81 -11.68 -2.51
CA LYS A 124 0.92 -10.58 -2.19
C LYS A 124 0.08 -10.19 -3.41
N ARG A 125 -1.25 -10.14 -3.26
CA ARG A 125 -2.19 -9.74 -4.33
C ARG A 125 -3.20 -8.71 -3.82
N CYS A 126 -3.90 -8.02 -4.70
CA CYS A 126 -5.03 -7.16 -4.30
C CYS A 126 -6.33 -7.82 -4.73
N VAL A 127 -7.37 -7.71 -3.90
CA VAL A 127 -8.72 -8.12 -4.30
C VAL A 127 -9.18 -7.26 -5.47
N THR A 128 -9.71 -7.89 -6.51
CA THR A 128 -10.16 -7.20 -7.74
C THR A 128 -11.26 -6.19 -7.40
N GLY A 129 -11.15 -4.97 -7.97
CA GLY A 129 -12.10 -3.89 -7.70
C GLY A 129 -11.89 -3.14 -6.39
N SER A 130 -10.87 -3.52 -5.60
CA SER A 130 -10.47 -2.79 -4.40
C SER A 130 -9.48 -1.67 -4.73
N MET A 131 -9.36 -0.65 -3.86
CA MET A 131 -8.47 0.49 -4.06
C MET A 131 -7.15 0.33 -3.32
N THR A 132 -6.05 0.77 -3.93
CA THR A 132 -4.77 0.90 -3.23
C THR A 132 -4.79 2.11 -2.30
N SER A 133 -4.45 1.90 -1.03
CA SER A 133 -4.31 2.96 -0.01
C SER A 133 -3.32 2.48 1.07
N LEU A 134 -3.20 3.21 2.18
CA LEU A 134 -2.32 2.87 3.29
C LEU A 134 -2.87 1.72 4.14
N PHE A 135 -1.95 0.92 4.69
CA PHE A 135 -2.23 0.08 5.86
C PHE A 135 -2.17 0.98 7.09
N ILE A 136 -3.30 1.13 7.79
CA ILE A 136 -3.43 2.01 8.95
C ILE A 136 -3.96 1.17 10.13
N PRO A 137 -3.18 1.01 11.21
CA PRO A 137 -3.62 0.26 12.37
C PRO A 137 -4.70 1.03 13.15
N ARG A 138 -5.52 0.30 13.92
CA ARG A 138 -6.60 0.90 14.73
C ARG A 138 -6.04 1.81 15.81
N SER A 139 -4.95 1.40 16.46
CA SER A 139 -4.26 2.14 17.51
C SER A 139 -3.86 3.56 17.11
N LEU A 140 -3.55 3.80 15.83
CA LEU A 140 -3.16 5.13 15.33
C LEU A 140 -4.29 6.18 15.47
N PHE A 141 -5.54 5.75 15.45
CA PHE A 141 -6.68 6.66 15.64
C PHE A 141 -6.97 6.94 17.11
N SER A 142 -6.47 6.10 18.02
CA SER A 142 -6.63 6.25 19.47
C SER A 142 -5.50 7.09 20.06
N CYS A 143 -4.30 6.99 19.50
CA CYS A 143 -3.13 7.73 19.94
C CYS A 143 -2.52 8.44 18.72
N SER A 144 -2.68 9.75 18.62
CA SER A 144 -2.06 10.53 17.55
C SER A 144 -0.60 10.85 17.90
N PRO A 145 0.40 10.20 17.29
CA PRO A 145 1.79 10.40 17.65
C PRO A 145 2.30 11.76 17.15
N MET A 146 3.39 12.28 17.74
CA MET A 146 4.04 13.49 17.21
C MET A 146 4.86 13.21 15.93
N GLU A 147 5.42 11.99 15.83
CA GLU A 147 6.16 11.49 14.67
C GLU A 147 5.46 10.24 14.12
N LEU A 148 5.23 10.19 12.81
CA LEU A 148 4.66 9.04 12.13
C LEU A 148 5.77 8.26 11.42
N LEU A 149 5.93 7.00 11.78
CA LEU A 149 6.81 6.08 11.08
C LEU A 149 6.08 5.48 9.87
N VAL A 150 6.77 5.37 8.74
CA VAL A 150 6.19 4.88 7.49
C VAL A 150 7.12 3.83 6.90
N VAL A 151 6.61 2.61 6.74
CA VAL A 151 7.35 1.45 6.23
C VAL A 151 6.78 0.98 4.89
N GLU A 152 7.48 0.07 4.21
CA GLU A 152 6.99 -0.59 3.00
C GLU A 152 6.30 -1.91 3.31
N GLY A 153 4.98 -1.94 3.07
CA GLY A 153 4.18 -3.15 3.18
C GLY A 153 3.50 -3.33 4.54
N GLU A 154 2.70 -4.38 4.58
CA GLU A 154 1.87 -4.78 5.72
C GLU A 154 2.66 -5.55 6.78
N SER A 155 3.63 -6.37 6.36
CA SER A 155 4.42 -7.22 7.26
C SER A 155 5.44 -6.40 8.04
N ASP A 156 6.07 -5.44 7.39
CA ASP A 156 6.98 -4.47 8.01
C ASP A 156 6.25 -3.59 9.02
N LEU A 157 5.01 -3.23 8.72
CA LEU A 157 4.16 -2.50 9.65
C LEU A 157 3.81 -3.37 10.87
N ALA A 158 3.48 -4.65 10.66
CA ALA A 158 3.24 -5.57 11.76
C ALA A 158 4.47 -5.73 12.66
N ALA A 159 5.68 -5.77 12.08
CA ALA A 159 6.93 -5.83 12.82
C ALA A 159 7.15 -4.56 13.66
N LEU A 160 6.93 -3.38 13.07
CA LEU A 160 7.02 -2.11 13.77
C LEU A 160 6.04 -2.00 14.95
N LEU A 161 4.79 -2.44 14.75
CA LEU A 161 3.79 -2.47 15.80
C LEU A 161 4.12 -3.49 16.90
N SER A 162 4.82 -4.57 16.56
CA SER A 162 5.22 -5.60 17.54
C SER A 162 6.22 -5.10 18.57
N VAL A 163 7.03 -4.11 18.21
CA VAL A 163 7.94 -3.41 19.12
C VAL A 163 7.31 -2.14 19.74
N GLY A 164 5.99 -1.96 19.61
CA GLY A 164 5.27 -0.83 20.20
C GLY A 164 5.51 0.51 19.52
N LEU A 165 6.01 0.53 18.27
CA LEU A 165 6.23 1.75 17.53
C LEU A 165 5.04 2.06 16.60
N PRO A 166 4.41 3.25 16.71
CA PRO A 166 3.26 3.60 15.89
C PRO A 166 3.71 3.93 14.45
N GLY A 167 2.99 3.41 13.46
CA GLY A 167 3.29 3.70 12.07
C GLY A 167 2.18 3.34 11.09
N VAL A 168 2.48 3.54 9.81
CA VAL A 168 1.65 3.11 8.69
C VAL A 168 2.49 2.43 7.61
N GLY A 169 1.84 1.56 6.85
CA GLY A 169 2.46 0.78 5.80
C GLY A 169 2.03 1.30 4.44
N ARG A 170 3.00 1.50 3.55
CA ARG A 170 2.72 1.79 2.14
C ARG A 170 2.57 0.49 1.36
N PRO A 171 1.61 0.37 0.45
CA PRO A 171 1.44 -0.86 -0.33
C PRO A 171 2.57 -1.14 -1.32
N SER A 172 3.44 -0.16 -1.58
CA SER A 172 4.67 -0.26 -2.37
C SER A 172 5.57 0.98 -2.18
N CYS A 173 6.84 0.89 -2.59
CA CYS A 173 7.82 2.00 -2.61
C CYS A 173 7.33 3.25 -3.38
N ARG A 174 6.38 3.06 -4.31
CA ARG A 174 5.77 4.11 -5.14
C ARG A 174 4.27 4.20 -4.87
N GLY A 175 3.74 5.41 -4.74
CA GLY A 175 2.31 5.65 -4.59
C GLY A 175 1.89 5.97 -3.15
N CYS A 176 0.60 6.32 -3.02
CA CYS A 176 -0.08 6.73 -1.79
C CYS A 176 0.51 7.97 -1.09
N GLU A 177 1.30 8.79 -1.79
CA GLU A 177 1.85 10.03 -1.24
C GLU A 177 0.74 11.02 -0.87
N GLN A 178 -0.31 11.10 -1.70
CA GLN A 178 -1.48 11.92 -1.38
C GLN A 178 -2.24 11.41 -0.16
N ASP A 179 -2.33 10.09 0.03
CA ASP A 179 -2.99 9.51 1.20
C ASP A 179 -2.16 9.79 2.46
N LEU A 180 -0.82 9.74 2.38
CA LEU A 180 0.06 10.16 3.47
C LEU A 180 -0.13 11.64 3.80
N ILE A 181 -0.18 12.54 2.82
CA ILE A 181 -0.42 13.98 3.05
C ILE A 181 -1.78 14.20 3.72
N ARG A 182 -2.82 13.50 3.28
CA ARG A 182 -4.16 13.62 3.89
C ARG A 182 -4.16 13.08 5.32
N LEU A 183 -3.51 11.93 5.55
CA LEU A 183 -3.42 11.32 6.87
C LEU A 183 -2.65 12.21 7.84
N THR A 184 -1.48 12.72 7.44
CA THR A 184 -0.66 13.59 8.31
C THR A 184 -1.40 14.87 8.65
N ARG A 185 -2.16 15.46 7.71
CA ARG A 185 -3.00 16.62 7.99
C ARG A 185 -4.15 16.30 8.94
N ARG A 186 -4.85 15.18 8.71
CA ARG A 186 -5.97 14.74 9.54
C ARG A 186 -5.53 14.48 10.98
N LEU A 187 -4.39 13.81 11.16
CA LEU A 187 -3.81 13.48 12.45
C LEU A 187 -2.88 14.57 13.00
N ARG A 188 -2.76 15.73 12.32
CA ARG A 188 -1.87 16.85 12.70
C ARG A 188 -0.41 16.44 12.96
N ILE A 189 0.06 15.43 12.23
CA ILE A 189 1.45 14.96 12.27
C ILE A 189 2.36 16.03 11.66
N ARG A 190 3.45 16.34 12.36
CA ARG A 190 4.44 17.33 11.92
C ARG A 190 5.73 16.70 11.42
N HIS A 191 6.06 15.51 11.93
CA HIS A 191 7.27 14.77 11.60
C HIS A 191 6.91 13.41 11.02
N VAL A 192 7.53 13.06 9.90
CA VAL A 192 7.40 11.75 9.28
C VAL A 192 8.78 11.15 9.12
N CYS A 193 8.94 9.92 9.58
CA CYS A 193 10.13 9.13 9.31
C CYS A 193 9.79 8.02 8.31
N LEU A 194 10.34 8.14 7.10
CA LEU A 194 10.26 7.11 6.08
C LEU A 194 11.37 6.08 6.35
N ILE A 195 10.98 4.86 6.66
CA ILE A 195 11.86 3.71 6.79
C ILE A 195 11.85 2.99 5.45
N ALA A 196 12.93 3.15 4.70
CA ALA A 196 13.07 2.61 3.35
C ALA A 196 13.91 1.34 3.38
N ASP A 197 13.56 0.39 2.53
CA ASP A 197 14.46 -0.70 2.20
C ASP A 197 15.80 -0.14 1.69
N SER A 198 16.88 -0.85 2.00
CA SER A 198 18.25 -0.45 1.63
C SER A 198 18.58 -0.70 0.15
N ASP A 199 17.59 -1.06 -0.65
CA ASP A 199 17.72 -1.29 -2.08
C ASP A 199 17.46 -0.02 -2.92
N ASP A 200 17.88 -0.09 -4.17
CA ASP A 200 17.77 1.01 -5.14
C ASP A 200 16.31 1.50 -5.34
N PRO A 201 15.32 0.61 -5.52
CA PRO A 201 13.91 0.97 -5.59
C PRO A 201 13.36 1.66 -4.32
N GLY A 202 13.66 1.13 -3.14
CA GLY A 202 13.22 1.64 -1.84
C GLY A 202 13.73 3.05 -1.60
N LEU A 203 15.03 3.27 -1.79
CA LEU A 203 15.66 4.59 -1.68
C LEU A 203 15.07 5.61 -2.66
N LYS A 204 14.89 5.23 -3.93
CA LYS A 204 14.25 6.10 -4.95
C LYS A 204 12.80 6.42 -4.58
N GLY A 205 12.07 5.45 -4.05
CA GLY A 205 10.70 5.61 -3.58
C GLY A 205 10.61 6.60 -2.41
N ALA A 206 11.48 6.46 -1.42
CA ALA A 206 11.55 7.34 -0.26
C ALA A 206 11.95 8.77 -0.64
N ALA A 207 12.93 8.94 -1.54
CA ALA A 207 13.31 10.25 -2.06
C ALA A 207 12.16 10.93 -2.83
N ALA A 208 11.41 10.17 -3.64
CA ALA A 208 10.24 10.68 -4.34
C ALA A 208 9.12 11.11 -3.36
N ALA A 209 8.85 10.30 -2.33
CA ALA A 209 7.90 10.64 -1.28
C ALA A 209 8.33 11.91 -0.53
N ARG A 210 9.60 12.02 -0.11
CA ARG A 210 10.14 13.23 0.53
C ARG A 210 9.93 14.48 -0.33
N LYS A 211 10.15 14.40 -1.64
CA LYS A 211 9.92 15.52 -2.56
C LYS A 211 8.46 15.97 -2.60
N GLN A 212 7.51 15.03 -2.56
CA GLN A 212 6.09 15.34 -2.63
C GLN A 212 5.52 15.84 -1.30
N LEU A 213 5.97 15.26 -0.18
CA LEU A 213 5.44 15.56 1.14
C LEU A 213 6.18 16.71 1.86
N GLY A 214 7.41 17.04 1.44
CA GLY A 214 8.29 17.99 2.16
C GLY A 214 7.75 19.42 2.29
N GLY A 215 6.75 19.79 1.49
CA GLY A 215 6.02 21.06 1.65
C GLY A 215 4.94 21.06 2.75
N TYR A 216 4.64 19.90 3.34
CA TYR A 216 3.55 19.71 4.29
C TYR A 216 4.03 19.25 5.67
N VAL A 217 5.08 18.43 5.71
CA VAL A 217 5.62 17.82 6.94
C VAL A 217 7.15 17.77 6.88
N HIS A 218 7.80 17.76 8.04
CA HIS A 218 9.23 17.51 8.13
C HIS A 218 9.51 16.03 7.90
N ILE A 219 10.37 15.70 6.93
CA ILE A 219 10.65 14.32 6.54
C ILE A 219 12.10 13.96 6.76
N ARG A 220 12.27 12.83 7.43
CA ARG A 220 13.52 12.09 7.51
C ARG A 220 13.38 10.76 6.80
N ILE A 221 14.42 10.34 6.11
CA ILE A 221 14.52 9.00 5.52
C ILE A 221 15.59 8.27 6.31
N ILE A 222 15.28 7.07 6.77
CA ILE A 222 16.26 6.15 7.33
C ILE A 222 16.24 4.85 6.54
N THR A 223 17.37 4.16 6.55
CA THR A 223 17.46 2.75 6.16
C THR A 223 17.78 1.94 7.42
N PRO A 224 17.15 0.78 7.63
CA PRO A 224 17.50 -0.07 8.76
C PRO A 224 18.99 -0.43 8.72
N GLY A 225 19.65 -0.45 9.88
CA GLY A 225 21.11 -0.39 10.01
C GLY A 225 21.91 -1.52 9.36
N GLN A 226 21.29 -2.64 9.00
CA GLN A 226 21.94 -3.75 8.31
C GLN A 226 21.59 -3.75 6.81
N GLN A 227 22.62 -3.59 5.96
CA GLN A 227 22.45 -3.64 4.51
C GLN A 227 21.72 -4.92 4.07
N GLY A 228 20.69 -4.74 3.23
CA GLY A 228 19.88 -5.83 2.68
C GLY A 228 18.79 -6.36 3.60
N ARG A 229 18.64 -5.85 4.85
CA ARG A 229 17.55 -6.26 5.73
C ARG A 229 16.39 -5.28 5.75
N ASP A 230 15.18 -5.82 5.68
CA ASP A 230 13.93 -5.10 5.94
C ASP A 230 13.69 -4.99 7.46
N ILE A 231 12.76 -4.12 7.88
CA ILE A 231 12.47 -3.91 9.31
C ILE A 231 11.96 -5.20 9.98
N ARG A 232 11.20 -6.01 9.23
CA ARG A 232 10.67 -7.28 9.74
C ARG A 232 11.79 -8.26 10.07
N GLN A 233 12.82 -8.37 9.23
CA GLN A 233 13.98 -9.22 9.48
C GLN A 233 14.79 -8.76 10.70
N ILE A 234 14.84 -7.46 10.97
CA ILE A 234 15.52 -6.92 12.15
C ILE A 234 14.74 -7.23 13.43
N VAL A 235 13.42 -7.03 13.42
CA VAL A 235 12.55 -7.40 14.56
C VAL A 235 12.56 -8.91 14.79
N ALA A 236 12.47 -9.71 13.73
CA ALA A 236 12.55 -11.18 13.83
C ALA A 236 13.90 -11.68 14.36
N ALA A 237 14.98 -10.89 14.20
CA ALA A 237 16.29 -11.17 14.80
C ALA A 237 16.38 -10.77 16.28
N GLY A 238 15.29 -10.31 16.91
CA GLY A 238 15.22 -9.95 18.31
C GLY A 238 15.41 -8.46 18.60
N ALA A 239 15.31 -7.59 17.59
CA ALA A 239 15.42 -6.15 17.82
C ALA A 239 14.23 -5.61 18.62
N ASP A 240 14.52 -4.82 19.65
CA ASP A 240 13.51 -4.18 20.48
C ASP A 240 13.25 -2.71 20.09
N GLN A 241 12.33 -2.09 20.83
CA GLN A 241 11.95 -0.69 20.63
C GLN A 241 13.13 0.27 20.80
N GLU A 242 13.98 0.04 21.80
CA GLU A 242 15.09 0.94 22.14
C GLU A 242 16.15 0.90 21.05
N GLN A 243 16.48 -0.29 20.56
CA GLN A 243 17.43 -0.48 19.46
C GLN A 243 16.96 0.23 18.18
N LEU A 244 15.68 0.06 17.82
CA LEU A 244 15.11 0.73 16.64
C LEU A 244 15.04 2.25 16.80
N LEU A 245 14.69 2.74 17.99
CA LEU A 245 14.74 4.18 18.29
C LEU A 245 16.17 4.73 18.28
N GLY A 246 17.14 3.95 18.75
CA GLY A 246 18.56 4.29 18.70
C GLY A 246 19.06 4.48 17.27
N GLU A 247 18.70 3.57 16.36
CA GLU A 247 18.98 3.72 14.93
C GLU A 247 18.28 4.96 14.35
N LEU A 248 17.01 5.19 14.71
CA LEU A 248 16.25 6.36 14.28
C LEU A 248 16.86 7.68 14.76
N ILE A 249 17.46 7.74 15.96
CA ILE A 249 18.05 8.96 16.53
C ILE A 249 19.46 9.23 15.97
N SER A 250 20.22 8.18 15.65
CA SER A 250 21.63 8.28 15.21
C SER A 250 21.82 8.92 13.83
N VAL A 251 20.75 9.02 13.02
CA VAL A 251 20.76 9.61 11.66
C VAL A 251 20.28 11.07 11.67
N ARG A 252 20.55 11.82 12.75
CA ARG A 252 20.22 13.25 12.87
C ARG A 252 21.25 14.15 12.20
#